data_AF-A0A392PBY7-F1
#
_entry.id   AF-A0A392PBY7-F1
#
_cell.length_a   1.000
_cell.length_b   1.000
_cell.length_c   1.000
_cell.angle_alpha   90.00
_cell.angle_beta   90.00
_cell.angle_gamma   90.00
#
_symmetry.space_group_name_H-M   'P 1'
#
loop_
_entity.id
_entity.type
_entity.pdbx_description
1 polymer ?
#
loop_
_entity_poly.entity_id
_entity_poly.type
_entity_poly.pdbx_seq_one_letter_code
_entity_poly.pdbx_strand_id
1 'polypeptide(L)'
;MGPKKATGSKKLKTGASTSQATSPYDAERFSSLTQFERYQALQKRKIWSEKQFNLTPDGQFRSFVSAMDDRNCGRLLNPPPSINVDLVREFYANDMPIDEDEPYSFTTMVRGRALGFDRDAISEYLGNPYELQGDDGLCPYGRVLARGNWNIQAMTEKLLVPGCTFKFNRANQPLRAMRDEMKVPVQLVLLFIYYNLLPRSHLSDAPMNIVGLLYMISDGRDVDIARVISNEMKAIACSGITNFSRPKCPLAYPVLIMGLIKKARIP
;
A
#
# COMPACT_ATOMS: atom_id res chain seq x y z
N MET A 1 -41.82 -60.98 52.67
CA MET A 1 -41.09 -60.73 51.40
C MET A 1 -40.21 -59.50 51.59
N GLY A 2 -38.90 -59.62 51.33
CA GLY A 2 -37.97 -58.47 51.38
C GLY A 2 -38.06 -57.60 50.11
N PRO A 3 -37.05 -56.74 49.81
CA PRO A 3 -36.26 -55.87 50.70
C PRO A 3 -36.01 -54.44 50.08
N LYS A 4 -35.24 -53.63 50.82
CA LYS A 4 -34.25 -52.58 50.39
C LYS A 4 -34.58 -51.08 50.47
N LYS A 5 -33.76 -50.41 51.30
CA LYS A 5 -33.31 -49.01 51.27
C LYS A 5 -32.71 -48.62 49.90
N ALA A 6 -32.82 -47.34 49.53
CA ALA A 6 -31.64 -46.50 49.26
C ALA A 6 -31.99 -45.00 49.29
N THR A 7 -31.14 -44.26 49.99
CA THR A 7 -31.03 -42.81 50.14
C THR A 7 -30.65 -42.09 48.84
N GLY A 8 -31.23 -40.93 48.57
CA GLY A 8 -30.81 -40.04 47.47
C GLY A 8 -31.03 -38.57 47.81
N SER A 9 -29.96 -37.90 48.21
CA SER A 9 -29.91 -36.48 48.58
C SER A 9 -30.29 -35.56 47.41
N LYS A 10 -31.18 -34.59 47.66
CA LYS A 10 -31.48 -33.48 46.74
C LYS A 10 -30.21 -32.65 46.51
N LYS A 11 -29.62 -32.75 45.32
CA LYS A 11 -28.74 -31.72 44.76
C LYS A 11 -29.55 -30.90 43.77
N LEU A 12 -29.87 -29.67 44.15
CA LEU A 12 -30.21 -28.60 43.22
C LEU A 12 -29.05 -28.45 42.24
N LYS A 13 -29.29 -28.77 40.97
CA LYS A 13 -28.40 -28.37 39.88
C LYS A 13 -28.60 -26.87 39.68
N THR A 14 -27.68 -26.09 40.22
CA THR A 14 -27.43 -24.72 39.76
C THR A 14 -27.13 -24.82 38.26
N GLY A 15 -28.04 -24.30 37.44
CA GLY A 15 -27.80 -24.16 36.01
C GLY A 15 -26.52 -23.36 35.83
N ALA A 16 -25.53 -23.95 35.16
CA ALA A 16 -24.34 -23.23 34.75
C ALA A 16 -24.82 -22.07 33.89
N SER A 17 -24.60 -20.84 34.38
CA SER A 17 -24.64 -19.64 33.55
C SER A 17 -23.80 -19.93 32.34
N THR A 18 -24.45 -20.02 31.18
CA THR A 18 -23.76 -19.99 29.90
C THR A 18 -23.03 -18.67 29.90
N SER A 19 -21.71 -18.70 30.10
CA SER A 19 -20.86 -17.56 29.85
C SER A 19 -21.10 -17.18 28.40
N GLN A 20 -21.94 -16.17 28.16
CA GLN A 20 -21.95 -15.48 26.88
C GLN A 20 -20.50 -15.04 26.68
N ALA A 21 -19.79 -15.71 25.79
CA ALA A 21 -18.52 -15.20 25.30
C ALA A 21 -18.86 -13.82 24.75
N THR A 22 -18.46 -12.78 25.49
CA THR A 22 -18.54 -11.40 25.03
C THR A 22 -17.80 -11.41 23.70
N SER A 23 -18.53 -11.13 22.61
CA SER A 23 -17.91 -11.09 21.29
C SER A 23 -16.69 -10.17 21.38
N PRO A 24 -15.50 -10.58 20.92
CA PRO A 24 -14.31 -9.71 20.91
C PRO A 24 -14.43 -8.55 19.91
N TYR A 25 -15.61 -8.41 19.29
CA TYR A 25 -15.98 -7.29 18.44
C TYR A 25 -16.04 -5.99 19.24
N ASP A 26 -15.23 -5.04 18.82
CA ASP A 26 -15.19 -3.68 19.34
C ASP A 26 -15.82 -2.74 18.30
N ALA A 27 -17.05 -2.30 18.57
CA ALA A 27 -17.82 -1.43 17.68
C ALA A 27 -17.27 -0.01 17.58
N GLU A 28 -16.41 0.41 18.52
CA GLU A 28 -15.68 1.69 18.42
C GLU A 28 -14.49 1.58 17.47
N ARG A 29 -14.04 0.34 17.20
CA ARG A 29 -12.85 0.05 16.40
C ARG A 29 -13.17 -0.43 14.99
N PHE A 30 -14.26 -1.18 14.81
CA PHE A 30 -14.61 -1.79 13.51
C PHE A 30 -16.05 -1.43 13.11
N SER A 31 -16.24 -1.11 11.84
CA SER A 31 -17.56 -0.70 11.33
C SER A 31 -18.60 -1.82 11.32
N SER A 32 -18.16 -3.08 11.20
CA SER A 32 -19.03 -4.26 11.32
C SER A 32 -18.24 -5.52 11.69
N LEU A 33 -18.94 -6.62 11.94
CA LEU A 33 -18.34 -7.93 12.19
C LEU A 33 -17.43 -8.38 11.03
N THR A 34 -17.76 -8.05 9.78
CA THR A 34 -16.97 -8.38 8.60
C THR A 34 -15.59 -7.71 8.62
N GLN A 35 -15.50 -6.44 9.02
CA GLN A 35 -14.23 -5.75 9.21
C GLN A 35 -13.41 -6.37 10.35
N PHE A 36 -14.06 -6.81 11.42
CA PHE A 36 -13.38 -7.50 12.52
C PHE A 36 -12.79 -8.86 12.09
N GLU A 37 -13.54 -9.66 11.33
CA GLU A 37 -13.04 -10.91 10.73
C GLU A 37 -11.89 -10.63 9.75
N ARG A 38 -11.99 -9.55 8.97
CA ARG A 38 -10.91 -9.08 8.09
C ARG A 38 -9.66 -8.78 8.90
N TYR A 39 -9.78 -8.04 10.01
CA TYR A 39 -8.66 -7.76 10.91
C TYR A 39 -7.95 -9.03 11.38
N GLN A 40 -8.72 -10.04 11.84
CA GLN A 40 -8.17 -11.33 12.25
C GLN A 40 -7.45 -12.05 11.10
N ALA A 41 -8.02 -12.02 9.89
CA ALA A 41 -7.38 -12.59 8.70
C ALA A 41 -6.07 -11.85 8.34
N LEU A 42 -6.04 -10.52 8.52
CA LEU A 42 -4.87 -9.68 8.27
C LEU A 42 -3.73 -9.90 9.27
N GLN A 43 -3.99 -10.42 10.47
CA GLN A 43 -2.94 -10.77 11.44
C GLN A 43 -1.94 -11.80 10.89
N LYS A 44 -2.37 -12.67 9.96
CA LYS A 44 -1.53 -13.68 9.32
C LYS A 44 -0.70 -13.12 8.16
N ARG A 45 -0.94 -11.88 7.73
CA ARG A 45 -0.22 -11.27 6.60
C ARG A 45 1.05 -10.57 7.06
N LYS A 46 2.09 -10.64 6.23
CA LYS A 46 3.31 -9.85 6.40
C LYS A 46 2.99 -8.37 6.19
N ILE A 47 3.75 -7.50 6.87
CA ILE A 47 3.75 -6.05 6.65
C ILE A 47 5.10 -5.67 6.05
N TRP A 48 5.07 -4.96 4.93
CA TRP A 48 6.25 -4.37 4.31
C TRP A 48 6.35 -2.91 4.70
N SER A 49 7.39 -2.59 5.46
CA SER A 49 7.72 -1.22 5.80
C SER A 49 8.45 -0.53 4.65
N GLU A 50 8.14 0.75 4.48
CA GLU A 50 8.94 1.68 3.69
C GLU A 50 10.40 1.68 4.19
N LYS A 51 11.33 2.00 3.29
CA LYS A 51 12.77 2.04 3.56
C LYS A 51 13.28 3.47 3.66
N GLN A 52 14.21 3.67 4.58
CA GLN A 52 15.03 4.89 4.63
C GLN A 52 16.22 4.72 3.69
N PHE A 53 16.47 5.72 2.86
CA PHE A 53 17.56 5.71 1.90
C PHE A 53 18.85 6.33 2.47
N ASN A 54 18.74 7.28 3.41
CA ASN A 54 19.85 7.89 4.15
C ASN A 54 21.05 8.27 3.25
N LEU A 55 20.75 8.88 2.09
CA LEU A 55 21.76 9.26 1.11
C LEU A 55 22.47 10.54 1.54
N THR A 56 23.78 10.59 1.36
CA THR A 56 24.56 11.82 1.54
C THR A 56 24.17 12.85 0.48
N PRO A 57 23.75 14.07 0.85
CA PRO A 57 23.29 15.09 -0.11
C PRO A 57 24.29 15.38 -1.23
N ASP A 58 25.58 15.52 -0.90
CA ASP A 58 26.66 15.81 -1.87
C ASP A 58 27.37 14.56 -2.40
N GLY A 59 26.78 13.38 -2.19
CA GLY A 59 27.36 12.10 -2.61
C GLY A 59 27.16 11.76 -4.09
N GLN A 60 27.44 10.50 -4.44
CA GLN A 60 27.29 9.96 -5.80
C GLN A 60 25.86 10.11 -6.36
N PHE A 61 24.86 10.19 -5.49
CA PHE A 61 23.44 10.27 -5.87
C PHE A 61 22.84 11.66 -5.66
N ARG A 62 23.65 12.73 -5.57
CA ARG A 62 23.17 14.11 -5.35
C ARG A 62 22.06 14.56 -6.30
N SER A 63 22.14 14.16 -7.57
CA SER A 63 21.13 14.50 -8.58
C SER A 63 19.78 13.83 -8.30
N PHE A 64 19.80 12.60 -7.79
CA PHE A 64 18.59 11.90 -7.35
C PHE A 64 18.01 12.56 -6.09
N VAL A 65 18.84 12.91 -5.11
CA VAL A 65 18.40 13.60 -3.89
C VAL A 65 17.73 14.93 -4.24
N SER A 66 18.39 15.78 -5.02
CA SER A 66 17.82 17.06 -5.49
C SER A 66 16.49 16.87 -6.22
N ALA A 67 16.42 15.91 -7.15
CA ALA A 67 15.19 15.66 -7.91
C ALA A 67 14.02 15.16 -7.04
N MET A 68 14.30 14.51 -5.92
CA MET A 68 13.29 14.08 -4.95
C MET A 68 12.90 15.21 -3.99
N ASP A 69 13.85 16.06 -3.59
CA ASP A 69 13.58 17.24 -2.77
C ASP A 69 12.70 18.24 -3.52
N ASP A 70 12.99 18.49 -4.81
CA ASP A 70 12.17 19.34 -5.69
C ASP A 70 10.71 18.83 -5.82
N ARG A 71 10.47 17.56 -5.50
CA ARG A 71 9.14 16.91 -5.53
C ARG A 71 8.54 16.73 -4.14
N ASN A 72 9.07 17.38 -3.11
CA ASN A 72 8.66 17.20 -1.71
C ASN A 72 8.64 15.73 -1.26
N CYS A 73 9.50 14.88 -1.83
CA CYS A 73 9.55 13.45 -1.53
C CYS A 73 10.41 13.12 -0.30
N GLY A 74 10.91 14.12 0.44
CA GLY A 74 11.78 13.89 1.61
C GLY A 74 11.16 12.95 2.65
N ARG A 75 9.84 13.07 2.90
CA ARG A 75 9.09 12.17 3.81
C ARG A 75 9.01 10.73 3.31
N LEU A 76 9.10 10.53 1.99
CA LEU A 76 9.12 9.21 1.37
C LEU A 76 10.54 8.66 1.27
N LEU A 77 11.56 9.48 1.07
CA LEU A 77 12.95 9.03 1.05
C LEU A 77 13.44 8.58 2.43
N ASN A 78 13.08 9.35 3.46
CA ASN A 78 13.51 9.12 4.84
C ASN A 78 12.30 9.17 5.78
N PRO A 79 11.39 8.19 5.70
CA PRO A 79 10.18 8.16 6.49
C PRO A 79 10.51 8.01 7.99
N PRO A 80 9.83 8.73 8.91
CA PRO A 80 10.11 8.63 10.36
C PRO A 80 9.84 7.23 10.91
N PRO A 81 10.75 6.64 11.71
CA PRO A 81 10.59 5.27 12.19
C PRO A 81 9.54 5.21 13.31
N SER A 82 8.27 5.00 12.93
CA SER A 82 7.19 4.81 13.89
C SER A 82 6.11 3.96 13.25
N ILE A 83 5.93 2.75 13.77
CA ILE A 83 4.98 1.77 13.26
C ILE A 83 4.15 1.25 14.43
N ASN A 84 2.83 1.32 14.30
CA ASN A 84 1.90 0.55 15.12
C ASN A 84 1.19 -0.46 14.23
N VAL A 85 1.57 -1.72 14.35
CA VAL A 85 1.07 -2.82 13.52
C VAL A 85 -0.44 -3.00 13.65
N ASP A 86 -1.00 -2.77 14.84
CA ASP A 86 -2.43 -2.95 15.07
C ASP A 86 -3.25 -1.85 14.40
N LEU A 87 -2.75 -0.61 14.39
CA LEU A 87 -3.38 0.49 13.65
C LEU A 87 -3.31 0.29 12.13
N VAL A 88 -2.21 -0.25 11.62
CA VAL A 88 -2.07 -0.58 10.19
C VAL A 88 -3.06 -1.67 9.79
N ARG A 89 -3.23 -2.70 10.61
CA ARG A 89 -4.22 -3.76 10.35
C ARG A 89 -5.64 -3.25 10.47
N GLU A 90 -5.92 -2.40 11.44
CA GLU A 90 -7.22 -1.76 11.63
C GLU A 90 -7.58 -0.88 10.43
N PHE A 91 -6.64 -0.05 9.97
CA PHE A 91 -6.76 0.73 8.74
C PHE A 91 -7.22 -0.15 7.58
N TYR A 92 -6.48 -1.22 7.26
CA TYR A 92 -6.79 -2.08 6.11
C TYR A 92 -7.98 -3.01 6.32
N ALA A 93 -8.36 -3.25 7.57
CA ALA A 93 -9.55 -4.00 7.90
C ALA A 93 -10.79 -3.16 7.63
N ASN A 94 -10.79 -1.90 8.07
CA ASN A 94 -11.90 -0.97 7.88
C ASN A 94 -11.98 -0.39 6.46
N ASP A 95 -10.86 -0.37 5.73
CA ASP A 95 -10.81 0.05 4.31
C ASP A 95 -11.29 -1.05 3.33
N MET A 96 -11.73 -2.19 3.86
CA MET A 96 -12.29 -3.26 3.05
C MET A 96 -13.56 -2.77 2.32
N PRO A 97 -13.63 -2.86 0.97
CA PRO A 97 -14.87 -2.57 0.25
C PRO A 97 -15.93 -3.60 0.66
N ILE A 98 -17.12 -3.11 0.98
CA ILE A 98 -18.27 -3.94 1.37
C ILE A 98 -19.18 -4.18 0.16
N ASP A 99 -19.33 -3.17 -0.69
CA ASP A 99 -20.12 -3.23 -1.92
C ASP A 99 -19.20 -3.00 -3.13
N GLU A 100 -19.32 -3.87 -4.14
CA GLU A 100 -18.55 -3.76 -5.39
C GLU A 100 -19.14 -2.70 -6.34
N ASP A 101 -20.43 -2.35 -6.17
CA ASP A 101 -21.14 -1.38 -6.99
C ASP A 101 -20.94 0.07 -6.50
N GLU A 102 -20.49 0.26 -5.26
CA GLU A 102 -20.21 1.58 -4.71
C GLU A 102 -18.83 2.12 -5.12
N PRO A 103 -18.72 3.43 -5.41
CA PRO A 103 -17.43 4.07 -5.59
C PRO A 103 -16.55 3.90 -4.35
N TYR A 104 -15.28 3.55 -4.58
CA TYR A 104 -14.33 3.39 -3.49
C TYR A 104 -14.11 4.73 -2.76
N SER A 105 -14.36 4.76 -1.45
CA SER A 105 -14.45 5.99 -0.65
C SER A 105 -13.10 6.68 -0.40
N PHE A 106 -11.99 5.94 -0.45
CA PHE A 106 -10.65 6.40 -0.03
C PHE A 106 -10.62 7.00 1.39
N THR A 107 -11.56 6.59 2.24
CA THR A 107 -11.68 6.98 3.63
C THR A 107 -11.93 5.73 4.46
N THR A 108 -11.09 5.51 5.46
CA THR A 108 -11.22 4.40 6.41
C THR A 108 -11.50 4.94 7.81
N MET A 109 -11.68 4.04 8.78
CA MET A 109 -11.84 4.37 10.19
C MET A 109 -10.69 3.80 11.01
N VAL A 110 -10.11 4.62 11.89
CA VAL A 110 -9.09 4.21 12.85
C VAL A 110 -9.41 4.83 14.19
N ARG A 111 -9.52 4.01 15.24
CA ARG A 111 -9.94 4.38 16.60
C ARG A 111 -11.23 5.20 16.60
N GLY A 112 -12.23 4.75 15.84
CA GLY A 112 -13.53 5.41 15.75
C GLY A 112 -13.53 6.74 14.99
N ARG A 113 -12.43 7.13 14.36
CA ARG A 113 -12.30 8.40 13.63
C ARG A 113 -12.06 8.15 12.15
N ALA A 114 -12.74 8.91 11.30
CA ALA A 114 -12.53 8.87 9.86
C ALA A 114 -11.11 9.35 9.50
N LEU A 115 -10.48 8.66 8.56
CA LEU A 115 -9.14 8.95 8.07
C LEU A 115 -9.12 8.83 6.55
N GLY A 116 -8.96 9.97 5.88
CA GLY A 116 -8.76 10.03 4.43
C GLY A 116 -7.36 9.57 4.03
N PHE A 117 -7.29 8.85 2.92
CA PHE A 117 -6.03 8.47 2.24
C PHE A 117 -6.18 8.59 0.72
N ASP A 118 -7.15 9.38 0.27
CA ASP A 118 -7.23 9.82 -1.10
C ASP A 118 -5.97 10.60 -1.52
N ARG A 119 -5.93 10.95 -2.80
CA ARG A 119 -4.83 11.70 -3.40
C ARG A 119 -4.53 12.99 -2.64
N ASP A 120 -5.53 13.73 -2.19
CA ASP A 120 -5.35 15.05 -1.58
C ASP A 120 -4.88 14.92 -0.13
N ALA A 121 -5.43 14.00 0.65
CA ALA A 121 -4.98 13.69 2.01
C ALA A 121 -3.49 13.28 2.02
N ILE A 122 -3.08 12.41 1.09
CA ILE A 122 -1.68 12.00 0.94
C ILE A 122 -0.83 13.18 0.44
N SER A 123 -1.29 13.92 -0.58
CA SER A 123 -0.59 15.10 -1.10
C SER A 123 -0.29 16.11 -0.01
N GLU A 124 -1.30 16.46 0.78
CA GLU A 124 -1.17 17.42 1.87
C GLU A 124 -0.26 16.89 2.99
N TYR A 125 -0.21 15.58 3.25
CA TYR A 125 0.75 14.99 4.19
C TYR A 125 2.19 15.07 3.67
N LEU A 126 2.38 14.87 2.37
CA LEU A 126 3.69 14.92 1.71
C LEU A 126 4.20 16.36 1.52
N GLY A 127 3.33 17.36 1.63
CA GLY A 127 3.68 18.77 1.42
C GLY A 127 3.40 19.26 0.00
N ASN A 128 2.34 18.76 -0.63
CA ASN A 128 1.88 19.13 -1.97
C ASN A 128 2.96 18.91 -3.05
N PRO A 129 3.33 17.65 -3.32
CA PRO A 129 4.40 17.30 -4.25
C PRO A 129 4.05 17.55 -5.73
N TYR A 130 2.77 17.77 -6.04
CA TYR A 130 2.28 18.01 -7.39
C TYR A 130 0.96 18.80 -7.34
N GLU A 131 0.80 19.76 -8.23
CA GLU A 131 -0.47 20.44 -8.48
C GLU A 131 -1.10 19.89 -9.76
N LEU A 132 -2.38 19.54 -9.71
CA LEU A 132 -3.09 19.03 -10.87
C LEU A 132 -3.17 20.11 -11.96
N GLN A 133 -2.79 19.75 -13.17
CA GLN A 133 -2.84 20.62 -14.34
C GLN A 133 -3.82 20.06 -15.37
N GLY A 134 -4.71 20.92 -15.87
CA GLY A 134 -5.67 20.60 -16.94
C GLY A 134 -6.96 19.91 -16.46
N ASP A 135 -7.94 19.85 -17.35
CA ASP A 135 -9.32 19.41 -17.04
C ASP A 135 -9.46 17.89 -16.91
N ASP A 136 -8.52 17.12 -17.46
CA ASP A 136 -8.52 15.64 -17.36
C ASP A 136 -8.13 15.14 -15.96
N GLY A 137 -7.62 16.03 -15.12
CA GLY A 137 -7.16 15.73 -13.77
C GLY A 137 -6.00 14.75 -13.73
N LEU A 138 -5.28 14.50 -14.83
CA LEU A 138 -4.18 13.54 -14.91
C LEU A 138 -2.81 14.25 -14.98
N CYS A 139 -1.82 13.73 -14.25
CA CYS A 139 -0.43 14.10 -14.47
C CYS A 139 0.09 13.51 -15.80
N PRO A 140 1.25 13.97 -16.32
CA PRO A 140 1.88 13.38 -17.51
C PRO A 140 2.01 11.86 -17.46
N TYR A 141 2.37 11.29 -16.30
CA TYR A 141 2.43 9.83 -16.14
C TYR A 141 1.06 9.18 -16.27
N GLY A 142 0.03 9.75 -15.66
CA GLY A 142 -1.35 9.25 -15.75
C GLY A 142 -1.85 9.20 -17.19
N ARG A 143 -1.56 10.23 -18.00
CA ARG A 143 -1.92 10.25 -19.43
C ARG A 143 -1.21 9.15 -20.23
N VAL A 144 0.08 8.94 -20.03
CA VAL A 144 0.83 7.90 -20.76
C VAL A 144 0.37 6.51 -20.31
N LEU A 145 0.13 6.32 -19.02
CA LEU A 145 -0.39 5.06 -18.47
C LEU A 145 -1.77 4.71 -19.07
N ALA A 146 -2.68 5.69 -19.16
CA ALA A 146 -4.01 5.49 -19.73
C ALA A 146 -3.99 5.15 -21.23
N ARG A 147 -3.06 5.73 -21.99
CA ARG A 147 -2.91 5.46 -23.43
C ARG A 147 -2.19 4.14 -23.73
N GLY A 148 -1.34 3.67 -22.81
CA GLY A 148 -0.55 2.44 -22.96
C GLY A 148 0.54 2.49 -24.05
N ASN A 149 0.83 3.68 -24.61
CA ASN A 149 1.73 3.85 -25.75
C ASN A 149 3.16 4.28 -25.33
N TRP A 150 3.83 3.40 -24.58
CA TRP A 150 5.20 3.62 -24.10
C TRP A 150 6.21 3.81 -25.24
N ASN A 151 7.02 4.86 -25.18
CA ASN A 151 8.14 5.04 -26.11
C ASN A 151 9.31 4.14 -25.70
N ILE A 152 9.30 2.91 -26.21
CA ILE A 152 10.25 1.86 -25.85
C ILE A 152 11.70 2.27 -26.15
N GLN A 153 11.95 2.95 -27.27
CA GLN A 153 13.30 3.39 -27.62
C GLN A 153 13.84 4.40 -26.61
N ALA A 154 13.08 5.48 -26.33
CA ALA A 154 13.49 6.49 -25.37
C ALA A 154 13.65 5.90 -23.95
N MET A 155 12.79 4.95 -23.57
CA MET A 155 12.90 4.24 -22.30
C MET A 155 14.17 3.39 -22.23
N THR A 156 14.49 2.63 -23.28
CA THR A 156 15.73 1.84 -23.36
C THR A 156 16.96 2.74 -23.19
N GLU A 157 17.05 3.81 -23.99
CA GLU A 157 18.18 4.74 -23.98
C GLU A 157 18.33 5.45 -22.62
N LYS A 158 17.22 5.82 -21.98
CA LYS A 158 17.24 6.47 -20.67
C LYS A 158 17.64 5.51 -19.55
N LEU A 159 17.06 4.31 -19.52
CA LEU A 159 17.08 3.43 -18.36
C LEU A 159 18.20 2.39 -18.36
N LEU A 160 18.51 1.82 -19.53
CA LEU A 160 19.38 0.64 -19.64
C LEU A 160 20.81 1.03 -20.00
N VAL A 161 21.77 0.17 -19.64
CA VAL A 161 23.14 0.33 -20.12
C VAL A 161 23.21 0.08 -21.63
N PRO A 162 24.17 0.69 -22.37
CA PRO A 162 24.29 0.51 -23.81
C PRO A 162 24.35 -0.97 -24.21
N GLY A 163 23.58 -1.36 -25.24
CA GLY A 163 23.50 -2.73 -25.73
C GLY A 163 22.46 -3.62 -25.04
N CYS A 164 21.86 -3.18 -23.93
CA CYS A 164 20.77 -3.88 -23.27
C CYS A 164 19.39 -3.48 -23.83
N THR A 165 18.40 -4.36 -23.69
CA THR A 165 17.03 -4.15 -24.17
C THR A 165 16.00 -4.83 -23.26
N PHE A 166 14.73 -4.48 -23.43
CA PHE A 166 13.62 -5.12 -22.74
C PHE A 166 13.53 -6.61 -23.09
N LYS A 167 13.01 -7.41 -22.14
CA LYS A 167 12.55 -8.77 -22.46
C LYS A 167 11.17 -8.68 -23.08
N PHE A 168 10.95 -9.43 -24.16
CA PHE A 168 9.70 -9.44 -24.92
C PHE A 168 8.93 -10.75 -24.68
N ASN A 169 7.61 -10.68 -24.76
CA ASN A 169 6.75 -11.87 -24.75
C ASN A 169 6.74 -12.56 -26.13
N ARG A 170 6.04 -13.68 -26.24
CA ARG A 170 5.92 -14.44 -27.50
C ARG A 170 5.24 -13.67 -28.63
N ALA A 171 4.44 -12.65 -28.30
CA ALA A 171 3.80 -11.75 -29.27
C ALA A 171 4.67 -10.53 -29.62
N ASN A 172 5.96 -10.56 -29.27
CA ASN A 172 6.92 -9.48 -29.47
C ASN A 172 6.52 -8.14 -28.81
N GLN A 173 5.79 -8.21 -27.69
CA GLN A 173 5.47 -7.04 -26.88
C GLN A 173 6.44 -6.93 -25.70
N PRO A 174 6.88 -5.72 -25.34
CA PRO A 174 7.80 -5.53 -24.23
C PRO A 174 7.13 -5.96 -22.91
N LEU A 175 7.82 -6.77 -22.13
CA LEU A 175 7.30 -7.39 -20.92
C LEU A 175 7.91 -6.77 -19.66
N ARG A 176 9.24 -6.65 -19.63
CA ARG A 176 10.00 -6.21 -18.45
C ARG A 176 11.42 -5.80 -18.80
N ALA A 177 12.07 -5.01 -17.94
CA ALA A 177 13.51 -4.78 -17.93
C ALA A 177 14.16 -5.50 -16.74
N MET A 178 15.37 -6.03 -16.92
CA MET A 178 16.15 -6.59 -15.83
C MET A 178 16.88 -5.48 -15.07
N ARG A 179 16.92 -5.56 -13.74
CA ARG A 179 17.54 -4.52 -12.91
C ARG A 179 19.05 -4.43 -13.13
N ASP A 180 19.72 -5.56 -13.28
CA ASP A 180 21.17 -5.65 -13.53
C ASP A 180 21.59 -5.04 -14.88
N GLU A 181 20.65 -4.97 -15.84
CA GLU A 181 20.81 -4.29 -17.13
C GLU A 181 20.53 -2.77 -17.06
N MET A 182 20.10 -2.24 -15.90
CA MET A 182 19.82 -0.81 -15.71
C MET A 182 21.06 -0.02 -15.26
N LYS A 183 21.12 1.26 -15.64
CA LYS A 183 22.13 2.19 -15.11
C LYS A 183 22.04 2.29 -13.59
N VAL A 184 23.17 2.44 -12.90
CA VAL A 184 23.22 2.46 -11.42
C VAL A 184 22.26 3.49 -10.79
N PRO A 185 22.17 4.76 -11.26
CA PRO A 185 21.21 5.71 -10.70
C PRO A 185 19.75 5.28 -10.92
N VAL A 186 19.45 4.60 -12.02
CA VAL A 186 18.11 4.09 -12.35
C VAL A 186 17.73 2.94 -11.42
N GLN A 187 18.68 2.08 -11.05
CA GLN A 187 18.44 1.02 -10.06
C GLN A 187 18.05 1.62 -8.70
N LEU A 188 18.64 2.75 -8.30
CA LEU A 188 18.28 3.44 -7.07
C LEU A 188 16.83 3.96 -7.11
N VAL A 189 16.42 4.60 -8.22
CA VAL A 189 15.03 5.04 -8.42
C VAL A 189 14.07 3.84 -8.40
N LEU A 190 14.44 2.72 -9.02
CA LEU A 190 13.62 1.50 -8.99
C LEU A 190 13.43 0.98 -7.56
N LEU A 191 14.49 0.95 -6.75
CA LEU A 191 14.38 0.57 -5.34
C LEU A 191 13.48 1.53 -4.56
N PHE A 192 13.56 2.84 -4.83
CA PHE A 192 12.65 3.82 -4.22
C PHE A 192 11.19 3.53 -4.57
N ILE A 193 10.90 3.26 -5.85
CA ILE A 193 9.57 2.84 -6.28
C ILE A 193 9.14 1.58 -5.53
N TYR A 194 9.98 0.54 -5.52
CA TYR A 194 9.63 -0.76 -4.94
C TYR A 194 9.53 -0.81 -3.43
N TYR A 195 10.12 0.12 -2.71
CA TYR A 195 9.98 0.15 -1.27
C TYR A 195 8.91 1.14 -0.82
N ASN A 196 8.81 2.30 -1.48
CA ASN A 196 8.11 3.45 -0.90
C ASN A 196 6.95 3.97 -1.76
N LEU A 197 6.83 3.59 -3.04
CA LEU A 197 5.72 4.03 -3.92
C LEU A 197 4.80 2.92 -4.40
N LEU A 198 5.34 1.75 -4.72
CA LEU A 198 4.65 0.57 -5.24
C LEU A 198 5.32 -0.70 -4.69
N PRO A 199 5.07 -1.07 -3.42
CA PRO A 199 5.73 -2.19 -2.74
C PRO A 199 5.66 -3.52 -3.50
N ARG A 200 6.83 -4.11 -3.82
CA ARG A 200 6.96 -5.42 -4.50
C ARG A 200 7.95 -6.33 -3.77
N SER A 201 7.71 -7.65 -3.83
CA SER A 201 8.61 -8.67 -3.27
C SER A 201 9.80 -8.95 -4.16
N HIS A 202 9.57 -8.90 -5.47
CA HIS A 202 10.58 -9.22 -6.47
C HIS A 202 11.25 -7.93 -6.94
N LEU A 203 12.58 -7.90 -6.82
CA LEU A 203 13.38 -6.69 -7.05
C LEU A 203 14.38 -6.84 -8.18
N SER A 204 14.43 -7.99 -8.87
CA SER A 204 15.45 -8.26 -9.89
C SER A 204 15.05 -7.78 -11.30
N ASP A 205 13.77 -7.47 -11.51
CA ASP A 205 13.24 -6.95 -12.76
C ASP A 205 12.13 -5.93 -12.51
N ALA A 206 11.68 -5.26 -13.56
CA ALA A 206 10.55 -4.34 -13.55
C ALA A 206 9.59 -4.62 -14.70
N PRO A 207 8.30 -4.92 -14.44
CA PRO A 207 7.28 -5.03 -15.48
C PRO A 207 6.97 -3.67 -16.09
N MET A 208 6.42 -3.65 -17.31
CA MET A 208 6.26 -2.41 -18.09
C MET A 208 5.57 -1.24 -17.39
N ASN A 209 4.56 -1.48 -16.55
CA ASN A 209 3.92 -0.41 -15.80
C ASN A 209 4.87 0.25 -14.78
N ILE A 210 5.74 -0.54 -14.14
CA ILE A 210 6.78 -0.03 -13.23
C ILE A 210 7.89 0.67 -14.01
N VAL A 211 8.31 0.11 -15.15
CA VAL A 211 9.31 0.73 -16.02
C VAL A 211 8.81 2.07 -16.54
N GLY A 212 7.52 2.19 -16.88
CA GLY A 212 6.90 3.45 -17.28
C GLY A 212 7.01 4.51 -16.19
N LEU A 213 6.66 4.18 -14.94
CA LEU A 213 6.84 5.08 -13.80
C LEU A 213 8.32 5.44 -13.57
N LEU A 214 9.20 4.44 -13.62
CA LEU A 214 10.64 4.59 -13.49
C LEU A 214 11.23 5.55 -14.53
N TYR A 215 10.78 5.44 -15.78
CA TYR A 215 11.14 6.35 -16.86
C TYR A 215 10.70 7.77 -16.54
N MET A 216 9.44 7.98 -16.16
CA MET A 216 8.93 9.33 -15.86
C MET A 216 9.73 10.00 -14.74
N ILE A 217 10.03 9.27 -13.66
CA ILE A 217 10.84 9.80 -12.55
C ILE A 217 12.28 10.06 -12.99
N SER A 218 12.91 9.10 -13.68
CA SER A 218 14.31 9.24 -14.13
C SER A 218 14.49 10.32 -15.20
N ASP A 219 13.44 10.61 -15.97
CA ASP A 219 13.42 11.66 -16.99
C ASP A 219 13.04 13.03 -16.44
N GLY A 220 12.78 13.14 -15.14
CA GLY A 220 12.43 14.40 -14.51
C GLY A 220 11.02 14.90 -14.85
N ARG A 221 10.14 14.04 -15.37
CA ARG A 221 8.76 14.40 -15.70
C ARG A 221 7.87 14.38 -14.49
N ASP A 222 6.78 15.15 -14.51
CA ASP A 222 5.86 15.20 -13.38
C ASP A 222 5.10 13.90 -13.18
N VAL A 223 4.98 13.53 -11.91
CA VAL A 223 4.28 12.32 -11.46
C VAL A 223 3.49 12.69 -10.21
N ASP A 224 2.18 12.43 -10.24
CA ASP A 224 1.34 12.51 -9.06
C ASP A 224 1.59 11.31 -8.15
N ILE A 225 2.62 11.42 -7.32
CA ILE A 225 3.06 10.36 -6.39
C ILE A 225 1.97 10.04 -5.37
N ALA A 226 1.23 11.06 -4.90
CA ALA A 226 0.15 10.87 -3.96
C ALA A 226 -0.95 9.96 -4.54
N ARG A 227 -1.31 10.17 -5.82
CA ARG A 227 -2.25 9.31 -6.52
C ARG A 227 -1.72 7.89 -6.73
N VAL A 228 -0.44 7.73 -7.07
CA VAL A 228 0.20 6.41 -7.23
C VAL A 228 0.08 5.61 -5.94
N ILE A 229 0.42 6.21 -4.81
CA ILE A 229 0.35 5.57 -3.49
C ILE A 229 -1.10 5.26 -3.11
N SER A 230 -2.01 6.23 -3.22
CA SER A 230 -3.43 6.06 -2.87
C SER A 230 -4.07 4.88 -3.61
N ASN A 231 -3.81 4.76 -4.92
CA ASN A 231 -4.31 3.65 -5.72
C ASN A 231 -3.69 2.29 -5.34
N GLU A 232 -2.42 2.27 -4.95
CA GLU A 232 -1.78 1.04 -4.46
C GLU A 232 -2.30 0.65 -3.07
N MET A 233 -2.60 1.61 -2.19
CA MET A 233 -3.25 1.35 -0.90
C MET A 233 -4.63 0.71 -1.11
N LYS A 234 -5.44 1.26 -2.03
CA LYS A 234 -6.70 0.64 -2.46
C LYS A 234 -6.50 -0.79 -2.96
N ALA A 235 -5.53 -1.01 -3.85
CA ALA A 235 -5.24 -2.35 -4.38
C ALA A 235 -4.85 -3.36 -3.28
N ILE A 236 -4.16 -2.91 -2.23
CA ILE A 236 -3.81 -3.74 -1.06
C ILE A 236 -5.05 -4.02 -0.21
N ALA A 237 -5.88 -3.02 0.07
CA ALA A 237 -7.12 -3.18 0.85
C ALA A 237 -8.07 -4.20 0.19
N CYS A 238 -8.28 -4.07 -1.12
CA CYS A 238 -9.10 -4.98 -1.93
C CYS A 238 -8.52 -6.42 -2.01
N SER A 239 -7.25 -6.65 -1.67
CA SER A 239 -6.58 -7.91 -2.01
C SER A 239 -7.18 -9.15 -1.32
N GLY A 240 -7.51 -10.16 -2.13
CA GLY A 240 -8.12 -11.41 -1.66
C GLY A 240 -9.52 -11.22 -1.08
N ILE A 241 -10.30 -10.29 -1.65
CA ILE A 241 -11.72 -10.08 -1.34
C ILE A 241 -12.55 -10.44 -2.57
N THR A 242 -12.32 -9.77 -3.70
CA THR A 242 -13.08 -9.98 -4.94
C THR A 242 -12.33 -10.88 -5.92
N ASN A 243 -13.04 -11.55 -6.83
CA ASN A 243 -12.42 -12.44 -7.83
C ASN A 243 -11.47 -11.71 -8.80
N PHE A 244 -11.67 -10.40 -8.99
CA PHE A 244 -10.82 -9.54 -9.82
C PHE A 244 -9.77 -8.76 -9.03
N SER A 245 -9.77 -8.87 -7.69
CA SER A 245 -8.79 -8.22 -6.84
C SER A 245 -7.42 -8.88 -6.91
N ARG A 246 -6.38 -8.11 -6.57
CA ARG A 246 -5.04 -8.63 -6.38
C ARG A 246 -5.07 -9.87 -5.46
N PRO A 247 -4.35 -10.96 -5.78
CA PRO A 247 -4.19 -12.08 -4.85
C PRO A 247 -3.72 -11.60 -3.48
N LYS A 248 -3.98 -12.37 -2.42
CA LYS A 248 -3.55 -12.04 -1.05
C LYS A 248 -2.09 -11.58 -1.05
N CYS A 249 -1.87 -10.29 -0.81
CA CYS A 249 -0.55 -9.69 -0.77
C CYS A 249 -0.22 -9.20 0.65
N PRO A 250 1.06 -8.97 0.95
CA PRO A 250 1.47 -8.26 2.17
C PRO A 250 0.80 -6.90 2.27
N LEU A 251 0.57 -6.46 3.50
CA LEU A 251 0.20 -5.07 3.79
C LEU A 251 1.43 -4.20 3.60
N ALA A 252 1.25 -2.92 3.31
CA ALA A 252 2.35 -1.98 3.15
C ALA A 252 2.01 -0.62 3.73
N TYR A 253 2.90 0.34 3.52
CA TYR A 253 2.76 1.73 3.97
C TYR A 253 2.57 1.94 5.48
N PRO A 254 3.15 1.12 6.38
CA PRO A 254 2.92 1.30 7.80
C PRO A 254 3.36 2.68 8.30
N VAL A 255 4.46 3.23 7.77
CA VAL A 255 4.96 4.53 8.24
C VAL A 255 4.10 5.69 7.71
N LEU A 256 3.70 5.64 6.44
CA LEU A 256 2.77 6.62 5.86
C LEU A 256 1.43 6.61 6.60
N ILE A 257 0.86 5.44 6.87
CA ILE A 257 -0.39 5.31 7.64
C ILE A 257 -0.24 5.95 9.02
N MET A 258 0.86 5.66 9.73
CA MET A 258 1.13 6.32 11.01
C MET A 258 1.29 7.84 10.89
N GLY A 259 1.85 8.32 9.77
CA GLY A 259 1.94 9.74 9.45
C GLY A 259 0.58 10.40 9.28
N LEU A 260 -0.32 9.76 8.52
CA LEU A 260 -1.70 10.21 8.31
C LEU A 260 -2.49 10.24 9.63
N ILE A 261 -2.39 9.18 10.45
CA ILE A 261 -3.01 9.08 11.79
C ILE A 261 -2.56 10.24 12.69
N LYS A 262 -1.25 10.49 12.76
CA LYS A 262 -0.68 11.59 13.56
C LYS A 262 -1.16 12.95 13.07
N LYS A 263 -1.19 13.16 11.75
CA LYS A 263 -1.68 14.40 11.15
C LYS A 263 -3.16 14.64 11.49
N ALA A 264 -3.98 13.60 11.44
CA ALA A 264 -5.40 13.63 11.79
C ALA A 264 -5.68 13.70 13.32
N ARG A 265 -4.63 13.65 14.15
CA ARG A 265 -4.71 13.63 15.62
C ARG A 265 -5.59 12.49 16.14
N ILE A 266 -5.47 11.31 15.53
CA ILE A 266 -6.14 10.09 15.97
C ILE A 266 -5.28 9.45 17.09
N PRO A 267 -5.88 9.05 18.22
CA PRO A 267 -5.17 8.51 19.39
C PRO A 267 -4.48 7.16 19.14
#